data_AF-A0A1V5WLN5-F1
#
_entry.id   AF-A0A1V5WLN5-F1
#
_cell.length_a   1.000
_cell.length_b   1.000
_cell.length_c   1.000
_cell.angle_alpha   90.00
_cell.angle_beta   90.00
_cell.angle_gamma   90.00
#
_symmetry.space_group_name_H-M   'P 1'
#
loop_
_entity.id
_entity.type
_entity.pdbx_description
1 polymer ?
#
loop_
_entity_poly.entity_id
_entity_poly.type
_entity_poly.pdbx_seq_one_letter_code
_entity_poly.pdbx_strand_id
1 'polypeptide(L)' 'MNDIKKSILEKQIPKKPKQYTDIFKMTYYFCPICEYVRITGNRKRCDVCGQKIDWEVENE' A
#
# COMPACT_ATOMS: atom_id res chain seq x y z
N MET A 1 15.59 -21.64 0.34
CA MET A 1 15.57 -21.03 1.70
C MET A 1 15.85 -19.52 1.69
N ASN A 2 16.22 -18.90 0.56
CA ASN A 2 16.63 -17.48 0.53
C ASN A 2 15.51 -16.53 0.07
N ASP A 3 14.53 -17.01 -0.67
CA ASP A 3 13.49 -16.20 -1.32
C ASP A 3 12.48 -15.61 -0.31
N ILE A 4 12.17 -16.35 0.75
CA ILE A 4 11.22 -15.92 1.79
C ILE A 4 11.78 -14.72 2.57
N LYS A 5 13.08 -14.74 2.90
CA LYS A 5 13.74 -13.64 3.64
C LYS A 5 13.71 -12.34 2.85
N LYS A 6 13.94 -12.40 1.53
CA LYS A 6 13.93 -11.21 0.67
C LYS A 6 12.54 -10.57 0.62
N SER A 7 11.50 -11.38 0.39
CA SER A 7 10.12 -10.89 0.35
C SER A 7 9.67 -10.23 1.67
N ILE A 8 10.12 -10.76 2.81
CA ILE A 8 9.81 -10.18 4.12
C ILE A 8 10.46 -8.80 4.27
N LEU A 9 11.74 -8.66 3.92
CA LEU A 9 12.47 -7.39 4.05
C LEU A 9 11.88 -6.29 3.17
N GLU A 10 11.51 -6.63 1.93
CA GLU A 10 10.89 -5.67 1.00
C GLU A 10 9.53 -5.16 1.49
N LYS A 11 8.75 -6.01 2.18
CA LYS A 11 7.46 -5.63 2.77
C LYS A 11 7.58 -4.74 4.01
N GLN A 12 8.75 -4.73 4.66
CA GLN A 12 9.01 -3.86 5.80
C GLN A 12 9.35 -2.42 5.41
N ILE A 13 9.72 -2.18 4.15
CA ILE A 13 9.93 -0.85 3.57
C ILE A 13 8.54 -0.26 3.27
N PRO A 14 8.14 0.86 3.90
CA PRO A 14 6.88 1.54 3.58
C PRO A 14 6.83 1.91 2.10
N LYS A 15 5.70 1.66 1.44
CA LYS A 15 5.48 2.02 0.03
C LYS A 15 4.20 2.82 -0.08
N LYS A 16 4.23 3.88 -0.90
CA LYS A 16 3.05 4.71 -1.15
C LYS A 16 1.93 3.89 -1.80
N PRO A 17 0.67 4.10 -1.41
CA PRO A 17 -0.46 3.43 -2.02
C PRO A 17 -0.61 3.86 -3.48
N LYS A 18 -1.14 2.97 -4.33
CA LYS A 18 -1.54 3.36 -5.68
C LYS A 18 -2.83 4.15 -5.61
N GLN A 19 -2.83 5.36 -6.12
CA GLN A 19 -4.01 6.21 -6.19
C GLN A 19 -4.72 6.01 -7.53
N TYR A 20 -6.04 5.85 -7.49
CA TYR A 20 -6.90 5.83 -8.67
C TYR A 20 -8.04 6.82 -8.46
N THR A 21 -8.23 7.72 -9.41
CA THR A 21 -9.34 8.67 -9.40
C THR A 21 -10.35 8.25 -10.45
N ASP A 22 -11.58 7.98 -10.03
CA ASP A 22 -12.66 7.61 -10.94
C ASP A 22 -13.30 8.84 -11.60
N ILE A 23 -14.18 8.63 -12.59
CA ILE A 23 -14.92 9.65 -13.34
C ILE A 23 -15.71 10.60 -12.43
N PHE A 24 -16.12 10.13 -11.24
CA PHE A 24 -16.81 10.93 -10.22
C PHE A 24 -15.87 11.76 -9.32
N LYS A 25 -14.58 11.85 -9.66
CA LYS A 25 -13.53 12.48 -8.82
C LYS A 25 -13.38 11.84 -7.43
N MET A 26 -13.83 10.60 -7.26
CA MET A 26 -13.58 9.83 -6.05
C MET A 26 -12.18 9.22 -6.11
N THR A 27 -11.39 9.48 -5.06
CA THR A 27 -10.04 8.94 -4.92
C THR A 27 -10.07 7.61 -4.16
N TYR A 28 -9.49 6.60 -4.77
CA TYR A 28 -9.34 5.26 -4.22
C TYR A 28 -7.85 4.95 -4.06
N TYR A 29 -7.52 4.27 -2.96
CA TYR A 29 -6.17 3.83 -2.69
C TYR A 29 -6.11 2.30 -2.73
N PHE A 30 -5.08 1.78 -3.39
CA PHE A 30 -4.85 0.36 -3.57
C PHE A 30 -3.47 -0.04 -3.07
N CYS A 31 -3.37 -1.28 -2.57
CA CYS A 31 -2.11 -1.83 -2.12
C CYS A 31 -1.10 -1.83 -3.27
N PRO A 32 0.13 -1.30 -3.06
CA PRO A 32 1.13 -1.21 -4.13
C PRO A 32 1.70 -2.55 -4.56
N ILE A 33 1.43 -3.63 -3.82
CA ILE A 33 1.88 -5.00 -4.12
C ILE A 33 0.75 -5.86 -4.67
N CYS A 34 -0.44 -5.79 -4.06
CA CYS A 34 -1.58 -6.62 -4.50
C CYS A 34 -2.33 -6.01 -5.68
N GLU A 35 -2.24 -4.69 -5.87
CA GLU A 35 -2.85 -3.88 -6.93
C GLU A 35 -4.39 -3.84 -6.97
N TYR A 36 -5.06 -4.91 -6.56
CA TYR A 36 -6.52 -5.05 -6.55
C TYR A 36 -7.12 -4.96 -5.13
N VAL A 37 -6.29 -4.91 -4.10
CA VAL A 37 -6.74 -4.79 -2.71
C VAL A 37 -6.88 -3.31 -2.36
N ARG A 38 -8.12 -2.86 -2.20
CA ARG A 38 -8.42 -1.51 -1.73
C ARG A 38 -7.95 -1.34 -0.28
N ILE A 39 -7.27 -0.24 -0.02
CA ILE A 39 -6.78 0.15 1.31
C ILE A 39 -7.31 1.54 1.65
N THR A 40 -7.52 1.79 2.93
CA THR A 40 -8.07 3.05 3.46
C THR A 40 -7.00 3.81 4.22
N GLY A 41 -7.04 5.14 4.19
CA GLY A 41 -6.00 6.03 4.75
C GLY A 41 -5.65 5.84 6.22
N ASN A 42 -6.48 5.13 6.99
CA ASN A 42 -6.23 4.78 8.38
C ASN A 42 -5.37 3.50 8.58
N ARG A 43 -5.09 2.72 7.52
CA ARG A 43 -4.44 1.40 7.64
C ARG A 43 -2.95 1.46 7.37
N LYS A 44 -2.11 1.28 8.39
CA LYS A 44 -0.64 1.30 8.25
C LYS A 44 -0.05 0.16 7.41
N ARG A 45 -0.79 -0.92 7.15
CA ARG A 45 -0.35 -2.09 6.38
C ARG A 45 -1.49 -2.67 5.55
N CYS A 46 -1.17 -3.43 4.51
CA CYS A 46 -2.13 -4.24 3.75
C CYS A 46 -2.47 -5.53 4.51
N ASP A 47 -3.75 -5.81 4.71
CA ASP A 47 -4.23 -7.01 5.42
C ASP A 47 -3.93 -8.32 4.68
N VAL A 48 -3.78 -8.25 3.35
CA VAL A 48 -3.57 -9.43 2.51
C VAL A 48 -2.09 -9.82 2.45
N CYS A 49 -1.22 -8.88 2.10
CA CYS A 49 0.20 -9.20 1.87
C CYS A 49 1.14 -8.74 3.00
N GLY A 50 0.64 -7.94 3.95
CA GLY A 50 1.41 -7.38 5.07
C GLY A 50 2.30 -6.18 4.72
N GLN A 51 2.26 -5.69 3.47
CA GLN A 51 3.05 -4.54 3.02
C GLN A 51 2.75 -3.30 3.87
N LYS A 52 3.78 -2.65 4.43
CA LYS A 52 3.62 -1.33 5.07
C LYS A 52 3.22 -0.27 4.05
N ILE A 53 2.18 0.48 4.38
CA ILE A 53 1.70 1.57 3.54
C ILE A 53 2.26 2.87 4.09
N ASP A 54 2.87 3.62 3.19
CA ASP A 54 3.33 4.96 3.44
C ASP A 54 2.22 5.95 3.08
N TRP A 55 1.60 6.52 4.10
CA TRP A 55 0.47 7.44 3.92
C TRP A 55 0.90 8.90 3.87
N GLU A 56 2.20 9.24 3.84
CA GLU A 56 2.65 10.65 3.94
C GLU A 56 1.77 11.56 3.09
N VAL A 57 0.79 12.14 3.78
CA VAL A 57 0.06 13.31 3.35
C VAL A 57 1.11 14.35 3.68
N GLU A 58 1.66 15.00 2.66
CA GLU A 58 2.47 16.20 2.88
C GLU A 58 1.66 17.08 3.82
N ASN A 59 2.09 17.14 5.08
CA ASN A 59 1.59 18.09 6.06
C ASN A 59 2.15 19.42 5.59
N GLU A 60 1.42 20.07 4.68
CA GLU A 60 1.54 21.49 4.39
C GLU A 60 0.73 22.28 5.44
#